data_AF-A0A3Q2XKI3-F1
#
_entry.id   AF-A0A3Q2XKI3-F1
#
_cell.length_a   1.000
_cell.length_b   1.000
_cell.length_c   1.000
_cell.angle_alpha   90.00
_cell.angle_beta   90.00
_cell.angle_gamma   90.00
#
_symmetry.space_group_name_H-M   'P 1'
#
loop_
_entity.id
_entity.type
_entity.pdbx_description
1 polymer ?
#
loop_
_entity_poly.entity_id
_entity_poly.type
_entity_poly.pdbx_seq_one_letter_code
_entity_poly.pdbx_strand_id
1 'polypeptide(L)'
;HRARPPPRSPAGNAPQLMSFFFFCVCVIVPTGSNVCTSRGVTTCQQCLTVDPSCAWCSGVFRCDLKQNLLDGGCSDEALESPASTLAVLEDKALSDKASGAGETVTQIQPQKIRMVLRPGDSMRFTVSVKQVEDYPVDLYYLMDLSFSMKDDLARLRTLGNELAETMGKTTSNLRMGFGAFVDKTVSPYMYMAPPEAIDNPCHGIHDDCQAQFGFKHVLSLTGKVARFTEEVKKQQVSRNRDAPEGGFDAIMQAVVCKDKIGWRPDASHLLVFTTDAKTHIALDGRFAGIVQPNDGQCHLDSDNVYNKSTLLDYPSLALLTEKMSENNINLIFAVTDYVVPLYKEYSQLIPGTTVGKLSGDSGNVIELIEAAYAKIRSRVELELLGVPEELNLSFNATCLNGEVIPGLKSCSGLKIGDTVC
;
A
#
# COMPACT_ATOMS: atom_id res chain seq x y z
N HIS A 1 18.00 4.39 72.64
CA HIS A 1 16.88 5.20 73.14
C HIS A 1 17.37 6.41 73.93
N ARG A 2 17.43 7.60 73.31
CA ARG A 2 17.47 8.89 74.01
C ARG A 2 17.05 9.96 73.00
N ALA A 3 15.87 10.53 73.23
CA ALA A 3 15.20 11.47 72.36
C ALA A 3 15.70 12.91 72.59
N ARG A 4 15.85 13.64 71.47
CA ARG A 4 16.03 15.10 71.31
C ARG A 4 14.97 15.90 72.10
N PRO A 5 15.18 17.20 72.46
CA PRO A 5 15.43 18.31 71.50
C PRO A 5 16.22 19.49 72.11
N PRO A 6 16.05 20.76 71.64
CA PRO A 6 16.27 21.41 70.34
C PRO A 6 17.54 22.34 70.44
N PRO A 7 17.87 23.32 69.55
CA PRO A 7 17.20 24.64 69.60
C PRO A 7 17.21 25.47 68.30
N ARG A 8 16.44 26.57 68.37
CA ARG A 8 16.41 27.72 67.46
C ARG A 8 17.73 28.51 67.53
N SER A 9 18.15 29.03 66.37
CA SER A 9 19.25 29.96 66.17
C SER A 9 18.86 31.40 66.50
N PRO A 10 19.66 32.16 67.28
CA PRO A 10 19.51 33.60 67.40
C PRO A 10 20.43 34.36 66.44
N ALA A 11 19.96 35.55 66.10
CA ALA A 11 20.62 36.56 65.30
C ALA A 11 21.76 37.28 66.05
N GLY A 12 22.65 37.91 65.28
CA GLY A 12 23.34 39.14 65.69
C GLY A 12 24.86 39.05 65.76
N ASN A 13 25.53 39.53 64.70
CA ASN A 13 26.67 40.44 64.79
C ASN A 13 26.96 41.05 63.40
N ALA A 14 27.12 42.37 63.37
CA ALA A 14 27.58 43.17 62.23
C ALA A 14 28.89 43.88 62.64
N PRO A 15 29.58 44.61 61.75
CA PRO A 15 30.27 44.16 60.53
C PRO A 15 31.76 44.57 60.54
N GLN A 16 32.61 43.94 59.71
CA GLN A 16 33.88 44.54 59.28
C GLN A 16 33.83 44.76 57.77
N LEU A 17 33.94 46.03 57.37
CA LEU A 17 34.04 46.47 55.98
C LEU A 17 35.34 45.95 55.35
N MET A 18 35.24 45.05 54.38
CA MET A 18 36.23 44.94 53.30
C MET A 18 35.55 45.40 52.00
N SER A 19 35.94 46.59 51.53
CA SER A 19 35.61 47.07 50.20
C SER A 19 36.28 46.18 49.15
N PHE A 20 35.54 45.22 48.60
CA PHE A 20 35.86 44.60 47.32
C PHE A 20 35.13 45.39 46.23
N PHE A 21 35.88 46.17 45.47
CA PHE A 21 35.43 46.72 44.19
C PHE A 21 35.16 45.54 43.25
N PHE A 22 33.90 45.13 43.15
CA PHE A 22 33.43 44.28 42.07
C PHE A 22 33.43 45.14 40.81
N PHE A 23 34.48 45.01 39.98
CA PHE A 23 34.43 45.46 38.60
C PHE A 23 33.42 44.56 37.89
N CYS A 24 32.15 44.99 37.89
CA CYS A 24 31.13 44.41 37.06
C CYS A 24 31.48 44.80 35.62
N VAL A 25 32.28 43.96 34.96
CA VAL A 25 32.43 44.02 33.51
C VAL A 25 31.05 43.69 32.97
N CYS A 26 30.28 44.73 32.63
CA CYS A 26 29.16 44.59 31.72
C CYS A 26 29.74 44.00 30.44
N VAL A 27 29.63 42.69 30.28
CA VAL A 27 29.63 42.10 28.96
C VAL A 27 28.40 42.69 28.30
N ILE A 28 28.62 43.71 27.47
CA ILE A 28 27.65 44.17 26.50
C ILE A 28 27.47 42.98 25.57
N VAL A 29 26.48 42.14 25.86
CA VAL A 29 25.95 41.22 24.84
C VAL A 29 25.40 42.15 23.76
N PRO A 30 25.93 42.13 22.53
CA PRO A 30 25.35 42.96 21.48
C PRO A 30 23.90 42.52 21.31
N THR A 31 22.99 43.40 21.68
CA THR A 31 21.56 43.32 21.39
C THR A 31 21.40 43.36 19.87
N GLY A 32 21.47 42.20 19.22
CA GLY A 32 21.46 42.07 17.76
C GLY A 32 22.05 40.77 17.21
N SER A 33 22.70 39.95 18.03
CA SER A 33 23.17 38.62 17.57
C SER A 33 22.00 37.66 17.37
N ASN A 34 21.87 37.11 16.16
CA ASN A 34 20.88 36.10 15.82
C ASN A 34 21.53 35.00 14.96
N VAL A 35 20.73 34.01 14.55
CA VAL A 35 21.21 32.87 13.77
C VAL A 35 21.86 33.28 12.44
N CYS A 36 21.39 34.38 11.83
CA CYS A 36 21.89 34.90 10.55
C CYS A 36 23.22 35.63 10.70
N THR A 37 23.37 36.44 11.76
CA THR A 37 24.57 37.28 11.98
C THR A 37 25.72 36.52 12.65
N SER A 38 25.43 35.49 13.44
CA SER A 38 26.43 34.71 14.20
C SER A 38 27.25 33.71 13.37
N ARG A 39 26.89 33.48 12.09
CA ARG A 39 27.48 32.42 11.25
C ARG A 39 28.61 32.87 10.33
N GLY A 40 28.91 34.17 10.27
CA GLY A 40 30.06 34.69 9.49
C GLY A 40 29.99 34.40 7.99
N VAL A 41 28.78 34.40 7.41
CA VAL A 41 28.57 34.09 5.99
C VAL A 41 29.12 35.19 5.06
N THR A 42 29.62 34.79 3.89
CA THR A 42 30.31 35.70 2.95
C THR A 42 29.58 35.87 1.62
N THR A 43 28.60 35.00 1.32
CA THR A 43 27.83 35.02 0.06
C THR A 43 26.33 34.97 0.34
N CYS A 44 25.54 35.49 -0.61
CA CYS A 44 24.07 35.45 -0.54
C CYS A 44 23.56 34.00 -0.40
N GLN A 45 24.09 33.07 -1.21
CA GLN A 45 23.70 31.67 -1.13
C GLN A 45 23.96 31.07 0.26
N GLN A 46 25.13 31.32 0.86
CA GLN A 46 25.43 30.85 2.22
C GLN A 46 24.45 31.44 3.24
N CYS A 47 24.14 32.73 3.15
CA CYS A 47 23.16 33.38 4.02
C CYS A 47 21.78 32.72 3.93
N LEU A 48 21.30 32.47 2.72
CA LEU A 48 19.97 31.91 2.50
C LEU A 48 19.84 30.45 2.95
N THR A 49 20.97 29.73 3.07
CA THR A 49 21.04 28.36 3.61
C THR A 49 21.19 28.27 5.12
N VAL A 50 21.48 29.38 5.83
CA VAL A 50 21.66 29.36 7.29
C VAL A 50 20.35 29.03 8.00
N ASP A 51 19.30 29.77 7.67
CA ASP A 51 17.98 29.64 8.25
C ASP A 51 16.95 30.31 7.33
N PRO A 52 15.70 29.82 7.24
CA PRO A 52 14.64 30.43 6.43
C PRO A 52 14.33 31.89 6.80
N SER A 53 14.56 32.29 8.05
CA SER A 53 14.33 33.66 8.54
C SER A 53 15.37 34.67 8.06
N CYS A 54 16.51 34.22 7.55
CA CYS A 54 17.58 35.11 7.08
C CYS A 54 17.21 35.77 5.75
N ALA A 55 17.71 36.97 5.53
CA ALA A 55 17.65 37.69 4.27
C ALA A 55 19.03 38.24 3.95
N TRP A 56 19.28 38.55 2.68
CA TRP A 56 20.54 39.11 2.24
C TRP A 56 20.36 40.52 1.67
N CYS A 57 21.26 41.44 2.02
CA CYS A 57 21.34 42.76 1.40
C CYS A 57 22.65 42.88 0.63
N SER A 58 22.61 43.39 -0.60
CA SER A 58 23.83 43.56 -1.42
C SER A 58 24.79 44.66 -0.93
N GLY A 59 24.43 45.39 0.14
CA GLY A 59 25.20 46.47 0.78
C GLY A 59 26.20 46.05 1.88
N VAL A 60 26.24 46.84 2.98
CA VAL A 60 27.25 46.76 4.05
C VAL A 60 26.91 45.71 5.12
N PHE A 61 25.64 45.60 5.51
CA PHE A 61 25.13 44.54 6.39
C PHE A 61 24.48 43.46 5.55
N ARG A 62 25.24 42.41 5.27
CA ARG A 62 24.88 41.51 4.17
C ARG A 62 23.92 40.41 4.55
N CYS A 63 23.96 39.86 5.76
CA CYS A 63 23.07 38.77 6.18
C CYS A 63 22.50 39.02 7.57
N ASP A 64 21.19 39.19 7.66
CA ASP A 64 20.46 39.40 8.91
C ASP A 64 18.97 39.02 8.70
N LEU A 65 18.12 39.16 9.71
CA LEU A 65 16.67 39.10 9.57
C LEU A 65 16.18 40.21 8.63
N LYS A 66 15.14 39.91 7.84
CA LYS A 66 14.56 40.85 6.87
C LYS A 66 14.30 42.24 7.47
N GLN A 67 13.67 42.29 8.64
CA GLN A 67 13.33 43.55 9.29
C GLN A 67 14.57 44.35 9.72
N ASN A 68 15.60 43.68 10.24
CA ASN A 68 16.85 44.34 10.64
C ASN A 68 17.58 44.98 9.44
N LEU A 69 17.52 44.34 8.28
CA LEU A 69 18.10 44.88 7.05
C LEU A 69 17.35 46.12 6.57
N LEU A 70 16.02 46.10 6.62
CA LEU A 70 15.18 47.25 6.27
C LEU A 70 15.43 48.42 7.24
N ASP A 71 15.44 48.15 8.54
CA ASP A 71 15.72 49.17 9.57
C ASP A 71 17.16 49.70 9.46
N GLY A 72 18.08 48.88 8.97
CA GLY A 72 19.48 49.22 8.64
C GLY A 72 19.67 49.98 7.33
N GLY A 73 18.59 50.34 6.62
CA GLY A 73 18.62 51.13 5.40
C GLY A 73 18.88 50.34 4.11
N CYS A 74 18.67 49.02 4.11
CA CYS A 74 18.64 48.25 2.87
C CYS A 74 17.41 48.61 2.04
N SER A 75 17.59 48.91 0.75
CA SER A 75 16.46 49.14 -0.15
C SER A 75 15.80 47.81 -0.55
N ASP A 76 14.51 47.84 -0.88
CA ASP A 76 13.77 46.64 -1.30
C ASP A 76 14.36 46.00 -2.57
N GLU A 77 14.95 46.78 -3.47
CA GLU A 77 15.58 46.26 -4.70
C GLU A 77 16.91 45.55 -4.45
N ALA A 78 17.57 45.88 -3.33
CA ALA A 78 18.84 45.28 -2.92
C ALA A 78 18.67 44.08 -1.97
N LEU A 79 17.43 43.79 -1.60
CA LEU A 79 17.04 42.80 -0.60
C LEU A 79 16.65 41.47 -1.26
N GLU A 80 17.43 40.43 -0.98
CA GLU A 80 17.19 39.05 -1.39
C GLU A 80 16.58 38.26 -0.22
N SER A 81 15.29 37.97 -0.33
CA SER A 81 14.55 37.20 0.67
C SER A 81 13.51 36.31 -0.01
N PRO A 82 13.95 35.25 -0.73
CA PRO A 82 13.03 34.31 -1.35
C PRO A 82 12.19 33.63 -0.27
N ALA A 83 10.87 33.63 -0.48
CA ALA A 83 9.92 32.93 0.37
C ALA A 83 9.53 31.59 -0.25
N SER A 84 9.30 30.58 0.58
CA SER A 84 8.66 29.35 0.12
C SER A 84 7.23 29.64 -0.32
N THR A 85 6.80 29.02 -1.41
CA THR A 85 5.45 29.23 -1.97
C THR A 85 4.77 27.92 -2.29
N LEU A 86 3.45 27.91 -2.18
CA LEU A 86 2.59 26.81 -2.56
C LEU A 86 1.49 27.33 -3.46
N ALA A 87 1.31 26.69 -4.62
CA ALA A 87 0.23 26.96 -5.55
C ALA A 87 -0.52 25.68 -5.85
N VAL A 88 -1.85 25.70 -5.73
CA VAL A 88 -2.69 24.60 -6.18
C VAL A 88 -2.91 24.75 -7.68
N LEU A 89 -2.55 23.72 -8.45
CA LEU A 89 -2.66 23.71 -9.90
C LEU A 89 -3.94 23.02 -10.39
N GLU A 90 -4.39 21.98 -9.68
CA GLU A 90 -5.62 21.26 -9.97
C GLU A 90 -6.37 20.97 -8.67
N ASP A 91 -7.62 21.45 -8.58
CA ASP A 91 -8.46 21.44 -7.38
C ASP A 91 -9.93 21.10 -7.72
N LYS A 92 -10.14 19.98 -8.41
CA LYS A 92 -11.47 19.45 -8.68
C LYS A 92 -12.14 19.02 -7.37
N ALA A 93 -13.42 19.34 -7.23
CA ALA A 93 -14.20 18.95 -6.06
C ALA A 93 -14.37 17.42 -5.98
N LEU A 94 -14.40 16.89 -4.76
CA LEU A 94 -14.66 15.48 -4.49
C LEU A 94 -16.05 15.06 -5.00
N SER A 95 -16.13 13.93 -5.70
CA SER A 95 -17.38 13.41 -6.25
C SER A 95 -18.30 12.85 -5.17
N ASP A 96 -19.61 12.87 -5.40
CA ASP A 96 -20.59 12.19 -4.53
C ASP A 96 -20.79 10.73 -4.93
N LYS A 97 -20.97 10.47 -6.23
CA LYS A 97 -21.16 9.13 -6.81
C LYS A 97 -20.25 8.92 -8.02
N ALA A 98 -19.87 7.68 -8.24
CA ALA A 98 -19.12 7.27 -9.42
C ALA A 98 -20.01 6.90 -10.63
N SER A 99 -21.33 6.77 -10.44
CA SER A 99 -22.29 6.52 -11.51
C SER A 99 -22.87 7.81 -12.10
N GLY A 100 -22.57 8.04 -13.38
CA GLY A 100 -23.04 9.17 -14.17
C GLY A 100 -22.31 9.20 -15.52
N ALA A 101 -23.04 9.42 -16.62
CA ALA A 101 -22.44 9.40 -17.95
C ALA A 101 -21.48 10.60 -18.15
N GLY A 102 -20.17 10.35 -18.15
CA GLY A 102 -19.17 11.27 -18.68
C GLY A 102 -18.34 12.07 -17.66
N GLU A 103 -18.49 11.88 -16.36
CA GLU A 103 -17.68 12.59 -15.35
C GLU A 103 -16.56 11.72 -14.77
N THR A 104 -15.34 12.27 -14.76
CA THR A 104 -14.18 11.66 -14.09
C THR A 104 -14.37 11.71 -12.58
N VAL A 105 -14.40 10.54 -11.93
CA VAL A 105 -14.57 10.43 -10.48
C VAL A 105 -13.37 11.03 -9.74
N THR A 106 -13.62 11.96 -8.82
CA THR A 106 -12.59 12.63 -8.02
C THR A 106 -12.65 12.16 -6.57
N GLN A 107 -11.63 11.41 -6.13
CA GLN A 107 -11.52 10.86 -4.77
C GLN A 107 -10.50 11.59 -3.88
N ILE A 108 -9.61 12.38 -4.48
CA ILE A 108 -8.54 13.11 -3.80
C ILE A 108 -8.59 14.58 -4.20
N GLN A 109 -8.37 15.49 -3.25
CA GLN A 109 -8.35 16.93 -3.47
C GLN A 109 -7.30 17.59 -2.56
N PRO A 110 -6.42 18.47 -3.07
CA PRO A 110 -6.22 18.81 -4.48
C PRO A 110 -5.52 17.70 -5.25
N GLN A 111 -5.61 17.69 -6.58
CA GLN A 111 -4.99 16.67 -7.42
C GLN A 111 -3.55 17.04 -7.81
N LYS A 112 -3.24 18.34 -7.84
CA LYS A 112 -1.91 18.80 -8.23
C LYS A 112 -1.54 20.10 -7.53
N ILE A 113 -0.35 20.12 -6.97
CA ILE A 113 0.24 21.30 -6.33
C ILE A 113 1.64 21.57 -6.91
N ARG A 114 2.06 22.83 -6.85
CA ARG A 114 3.44 23.26 -7.10
C ARG A 114 3.97 23.90 -5.83
N MET A 115 5.05 23.33 -5.29
CA MET A 115 5.72 23.85 -4.11
C MET A 115 7.12 24.31 -4.50
N VAL A 116 7.49 25.52 -4.06
CA VAL A 116 8.86 26.05 -4.14
C VAL A 116 9.32 26.21 -2.70
N LEU A 117 10.33 25.44 -2.30
CA LEU A 117 10.86 25.45 -0.93
C LEU A 117 12.22 26.13 -0.91
N ARG A 118 12.38 27.03 0.07
CA ARG A 118 13.69 27.53 0.47
C ARG A 118 14.43 26.47 1.31
N PRO A 119 15.77 26.35 1.21
CA PRO A 119 16.52 25.41 2.04
C PRO A 119 16.24 25.59 3.55
N GLY A 120 15.93 24.49 4.22
CA GLY A 120 15.60 24.46 5.65
C GLY A 120 14.18 24.93 6.00
N ASP A 121 13.41 25.43 5.03
CA ASP A 121 12.04 25.88 5.23
C ASP A 121 11.04 24.74 5.04
N SER A 122 9.84 24.90 5.59
CA SER A 122 8.78 23.90 5.51
C SER A 122 7.46 24.54 5.12
N MET A 123 6.70 23.85 4.27
CA MET A 123 5.35 24.27 3.88
C MET A 123 4.37 23.16 4.21
N ARG A 124 3.13 23.55 4.55
CA ARG A 124 2.05 22.62 4.85
C ARG A 124 0.94 22.74 3.81
N PHE A 125 0.32 21.62 3.51
CA PHE A 125 -0.87 21.54 2.68
C PHE A 125 -1.78 20.45 3.22
N THR A 126 -3.04 20.49 2.79
CA THR A 126 -4.07 19.54 3.20
C THR A 126 -4.48 18.71 2.00
N VAL A 127 -4.72 17.43 2.21
CA VAL A 127 -5.22 16.50 1.19
C VAL A 127 -6.47 15.83 1.72
N SER A 128 -7.60 16.11 1.10
CA SER A 128 -8.87 15.49 1.41
C SER A 128 -9.05 14.23 0.55
N VAL A 129 -9.46 13.13 1.18
CA VAL A 129 -9.76 11.85 0.52
C VAL A 129 -11.18 11.41 0.87
N LYS A 130 -11.97 11.04 -0.14
CA LYS A 130 -13.36 10.57 0.03
C LYS A 130 -13.57 9.18 -0.55
N GLN A 131 -14.25 8.34 0.23
CA GLN A 131 -14.70 7.01 -0.20
C GLN A 131 -15.96 7.14 -1.07
N VAL A 132 -15.81 7.53 -2.33
CA VAL A 132 -16.93 7.80 -3.27
C VAL A 132 -17.87 6.61 -3.43
N GLU A 133 -19.19 6.86 -3.40
CA GLU A 133 -20.22 5.84 -3.58
C GLU A 133 -20.20 5.22 -4.98
N ASP A 134 -20.62 3.95 -5.07
CA ASP A 134 -20.83 3.22 -6.34
C ASP A 134 -19.58 3.12 -7.25
N TYR A 135 -18.38 3.09 -6.64
CA TYR A 135 -17.13 3.02 -7.38
C TYR A 135 -17.00 1.70 -8.16
N PRO A 136 -16.41 1.68 -9.37
CA PRO A 136 -16.27 0.45 -10.16
C PRO A 136 -15.39 -0.59 -9.46
N VAL A 137 -15.77 -1.86 -9.58
CA VAL A 137 -15.03 -3.00 -9.00
C VAL A 137 -14.68 -4.00 -10.08
N ASP A 138 -13.41 -4.39 -10.12
CA ASP A 138 -12.92 -5.54 -10.87
C ASP A 138 -12.61 -6.66 -9.88
N LEU A 139 -13.25 -7.82 -10.05
CA LEU A 139 -13.05 -9.00 -9.23
C LEU A 139 -12.50 -10.13 -10.10
N TYR A 140 -11.24 -10.48 -9.86
CA TYR A 140 -10.63 -11.63 -10.49
C TYR A 140 -10.57 -12.79 -9.49
N TYR A 141 -11.31 -13.86 -9.78
CA TYR A 141 -11.37 -15.05 -8.94
C TYR A 141 -10.30 -16.04 -9.38
N LEU A 142 -9.33 -16.29 -8.51
CA LEU A 142 -8.20 -17.16 -8.75
C LEU A 142 -8.32 -18.42 -7.89
N MET A 143 -8.65 -19.53 -8.54
CA MET A 143 -9.02 -20.77 -7.87
C MET A 143 -7.93 -21.84 -7.96
N ASP A 144 -7.61 -22.43 -6.83
CA ASP A 144 -6.91 -23.71 -6.77
C ASP A 144 -7.78 -24.83 -7.36
N LEU A 145 -7.27 -25.50 -8.40
CA LEU A 145 -7.91 -26.66 -9.02
C LEU A 145 -7.08 -27.94 -8.82
N SER A 146 -6.27 -28.00 -7.76
CA SER A 146 -5.72 -29.26 -7.25
C SER A 146 -6.85 -30.24 -6.89
N PHE A 147 -6.49 -31.50 -6.64
CA PHE A 147 -7.48 -32.56 -6.47
C PHE A 147 -8.31 -32.38 -5.19
N SER A 148 -7.76 -31.74 -4.16
CA SER A 148 -8.46 -31.50 -2.89
C SER A 148 -9.64 -30.55 -3.05
N MET A 149 -9.58 -29.63 -4.01
CA MET A 149 -10.60 -28.59 -4.27
C MET A 149 -11.82 -29.08 -5.11
N LYS A 150 -12.02 -30.40 -5.24
CA LYS A 150 -13.04 -30.98 -6.13
C LYS A 150 -14.46 -30.66 -5.70
N ASP A 151 -14.75 -30.71 -4.41
CA ASP A 151 -16.03 -30.33 -3.81
C ASP A 151 -16.23 -28.81 -3.79
N ASP A 152 -15.19 -28.02 -3.54
CA ASP A 152 -15.23 -26.56 -3.66
C ASP A 152 -15.61 -26.10 -5.07
N LEU A 153 -15.06 -26.75 -6.12
CA LEU A 153 -15.44 -26.45 -7.51
C LEU A 153 -16.92 -26.75 -7.77
N ALA A 154 -17.44 -27.85 -7.21
CA ALA A 154 -18.87 -28.16 -7.32
C ALA A 154 -19.73 -27.08 -6.67
N ARG A 155 -19.30 -26.53 -5.52
CA ARG A 155 -19.99 -25.42 -4.87
C ARG A 155 -19.90 -24.13 -5.66
N LEU A 156 -18.71 -23.74 -6.15
CA LEU A 156 -18.53 -22.49 -6.90
C LEU A 156 -19.42 -22.43 -8.15
N ARG A 157 -19.64 -23.57 -8.83
CA ARG A 157 -20.58 -23.70 -9.96
C ARG A 157 -22.02 -23.33 -9.59
N THR A 158 -22.41 -23.56 -8.33
CA THR A 158 -23.73 -23.18 -7.80
C THR A 158 -23.77 -21.73 -7.30
N LEU A 159 -22.66 -21.23 -6.75
CA LEU A 159 -22.55 -19.89 -6.16
C LEU A 159 -22.32 -18.78 -7.19
N GLY A 160 -21.86 -19.07 -8.41
CA GLY A 160 -21.50 -18.04 -9.40
C GLY A 160 -22.61 -17.01 -9.67
N ASN A 161 -23.88 -17.44 -9.70
CA ASN A 161 -25.01 -16.53 -9.88
C ASN A 161 -25.31 -15.70 -8.63
N GLU A 162 -25.16 -16.29 -7.44
CA GLU A 162 -25.38 -15.59 -6.17
C GLU A 162 -24.30 -14.55 -5.92
N LEU A 163 -23.04 -14.89 -6.20
CA LEU A 163 -21.92 -13.95 -6.12
C LEU A 163 -22.13 -12.74 -7.03
N ALA A 164 -22.61 -12.99 -8.26
CA ALA A 164 -22.97 -11.95 -9.21
C ALA A 164 -24.06 -11.01 -8.68
N GLU A 165 -25.14 -11.58 -8.16
CA GLU A 165 -26.28 -10.84 -7.66
C GLU A 165 -25.92 -10.01 -6.43
N THR A 166 -25.16 -10.60 -5.51
CA THR A 166 -24.73 -9.96 -4.27
C THR A 166 -23.76 -8.81 -4.56
N MET A 167 -22.72 -9.03 -5.36
CA MET A 167 -21.78 -7.95 -5.72
C MET A 167 -22.43 -6.86 -6.59
N GLY A 168 -23.44 -7.21 -7.39
CA GLY A 168 -24.25 -6.25 -8.14
C GLY A 168 -25.09 -5.31 -7.26
N LYS A 169 -25.35 -5.66 -5.99
CA LYS A 169 -25.96 -4.76 -5.00
C LYS A 169 -24.95 -3.77 -4.42
N THR A 170 -23.66 -4.12 -4.45
CA THR A 170 -22.57 -3.30 -3.90
C THR A 170 -22.10 -2.21 -4.87
N THR A 171 -22.04 -2.53 -6.16
CA THR A 171 -21.65 -1.59 -7.22
C THR A 171 -22.43 -1.86 -8.49
N SER A 172 -22.84 -0.80 -9.18
CA SER A 172 -23.49 -0.85 -10.49
C SER A 172 -22.51 -1.20 -11.61
N ASN A 173 -21.19 -1.15 -11.35
CA ASN A 173 -20.15 -1.32 -12.35
C ASN A 173 -19.13 -2.41 -11.98
N LEU A 174 -19.64 -3.62 -11.82
CA LEU A 174 -18.88 -4.84 -11.57
C LEU A 174 -18.34 -5.47 -12.85
N ARG A 175 -17.07 -5.89 -12.85
CA ARG A 175 -16.53 -6.87 -13.80
C ARG A 175 -15.96 -8.06 -13.07
N MET A 176 -16.21 -9.25 -13.62
CA MET A 176 -15.71 -10.50 -13.06
C MET A 176 -14.84 -11.25 -14.07
N GLY A 177 -13.77 -11.86 -13.56
CA GLY A 177 -12.85 -12.70 -14.31
C GLY A 177 -12.51 -13.96 -13.53
N PHE A 178 -11.94 -14.95 -14.20
CA PHE A 178 -11.62 -16.25 -13.62
C PHE A 178 -10.26 -16.74 -14.11
N GLY A 179 -9.49 -17.28 -13.19
CA GLY A 179 -8.25 -18.02 -13.46
C GLY A 179 -8.14 -19.21 -12.53
N ALA A 180 -7.32 -20.17 -12.93
CA ALA A 180 -7.08 -21.38 -12.16
C ALA A 180 -5.59 -21.69 -12.08
N PHE A 181 -5.20 -22.41 -11.03
CA PHE A 181 -3.84 -22.91 -10.87
C PHE A 181 -3.82 -24.29 -10.22
N VAL A 182 -2.69 -24.98 -10.36
CA VAL A 182 -2.34 -26.19 -9.59
C VAL A 182 -0.91 -26.00 -9.11
N ASP A 183 0.07 -26.47 -9.87
CA ASP A 183 1.48 -26.29 -9.57
C ASP A 183 2.35 -26.54 -10.81
N LYS A 184 3.65 -26.25 -10.70
CA LYS A 184 4.63 -26.42 -11.77
C LYS A 184 4.59 -27.82 -12.38
N THR A 185 4.50 -27.89 -13.71
CA THR A 185 4.30 -29.12 -14.48
C THR A 185 5.60 -29.91 -14.69
N VAL A 186 6.31 -30.19 -13.60
CA VAL A 186 7.60 -30.86 -13.60
C VAL A 186 7.75 -31.73 -12.35
N SER A 187 8.53 -32.79 -12.43
CA SER A 187 8.91 -33.58 -11.25
C SER A 187 9.75 -32.73 -10.28
N PRO A 188 9.56 -32.84 -8.95
CA PRO A 188 8.78 -33.86 -8.25
C PRO A 188 7.30 -33.55 -8.01
N TYR A 189 6.80 -32.37 -8.39
CA TYR A 189 5.41 -31.95 -8.16
C TYR A 189 4.43 -32.74 -9.02
N MET A 190 4.79 -32.98 -10.29
CA MET A 190 3.95 -33.70 -11.26
C MET A 190 4.20 -35.22 -11.28
N TYR A 191 3.13 -36.00 -11.48
CA TYR A 191 3.24 -37.42 -11.80
C TYR A 191 3.69 -37.61 -13.25
N MET A 192 4.93 -38.08 -13.46
CA MET A 192 5.48 -38.33 -14.80
C MET A 192 5.47 -39.81 -15.22
N ALA A 193 4.97 -40.70 -14.36
CA ALA A 193 4.91 -42.13 -14.61
C ALA A 193 3.68 -42.77 -13.93
N PRO A 194 3.00 -43.73 -14.59
CA PRO A 194 3.21 -44.16 -15.98
C PRO A 194 2.80 -43.06 -16.98
N PRO A 195 3.09 -43.17 -18.31
CA PRO A 195 2.81 -42.11 -19.28
C PRO A 195 1.36 -41.60 -19.27
N GLU A 196 0.40 -42.48 -18.98
CA GLU A 196 -1.02 -42.18 -18.86
C GLU A 196 -1.31 -41.17 -17.73
N ALA A 197 -0.45 -41.10 -16.71
CA ALA A 197 -0.59 -40.17 -15.59
C ALA A 197 -0.27 -38.71 -15.98
N ILE A 198 0.39 -38.48 -17.12
CA ILE A 198 0.66 -37.12 -17.63
C ILE A 198 -0.63 -36.51 -18.18
N ASP A 199 -1.39 -37.30 -18.96
CA ASP A 199 -2.66 -36.88 -19.56
C ASP A 199 -3.82 -36.92 -18.54
N ASN A 200 -3.83 -37.93 -17.65
CA ASN A 200 -4.78 -38.06 -16.55
C ASN A 200 -4.05 -38.35 -15.23
N PRO A 201 -3.71 -37.33 -14.43
CA PRO A 201 -3.05 -37.50 -13.13
C PRO A 201 -3.85 -38.32 -12.09
N CYS A 202 -5.13 -38.58 -12.36
CA CYS A 202 -6.02 -39.42 -11.54
C CYS A 202 -6.02 -40.88 -12.00
N HIS A 203 -5.18 -41.22 -12.97
CA HIS A 203 -4.88 -42.60 -13.33
C HIS A 203 -4.51 -43.41 -12.06
N GLY A 204 -5.22 -44.52 -11.85
CA GLY A 204 -5.03 -45.42 -10.70
C GLY A 204 -5.91 -45.15 -9.47
N ILE A 205 -6.70 -44.07 -9.45
CA ILE A 205 -7.66 -43.80 -8.35
C ILE A 205 -9.13 -43.83 -8.79
N HIS A 206 -9.43 -44.45 -9.94
CA HIS A 206 -10.78 -44.60 -10.51
C HIS A 206 -11.54 -43.27 -10.68
N ASP A 207 -10.84 -42.22 -11.08
CA ASP A 207 -11.38 -40.89 -11.31
C ASP A 207 -10.71 -40.29 -12.56
N ASP A 208 -11.36 -39.29 -13.15
CA ASP A 208 -10.83 -38.56 -14.31
C ASP A 208 -10.60 -37.10 -13.93
N CYS A 209 -9.37 -36.62 -14.14
CA CYS A 209 -9.00 -35.23 -13.96
C CYS A 209 -8.21 -34.71 -15.16
N GLN A 210 -8.17 -33.39 -15.32
CA GLN A 210 -7.41 -32.78 -16.40
C GLN A 210 -5.89 -32.87 -16.13
N ALA A 211 -5.09 -32.87 -17.20
CA ALA A 211 -3.65 -32.79 -17.12
C ALA A 211 -3.18 -31.62 -16.23
N GLN A 212 -2.05 -31.78 -15.54
CA GLN A 212 -1.52 -30.75 -14.65
C GLN A 212 -1.12 -29.51 -15.44
N PHE A 213 -1.36 -28.33 -14.87
CA PHE A 213 -0.98 -27.03 -15.41
C PHE A 213 -0.53 -26.10 -14.27
N GLY A 214 0.35 -25.15 -14.57
CA GLY A 214 0.81 -24.17 -13.57
C GLY A 214 -0.27 -23.13 -13.27
N PHE A 215 -0.44 -22.16 -14.18
CA PHE A 215 -1.50 -21.16 -14.13
C PHE A 215 -2.18 -21.06 -15.50
N LYS A 216 -3.51 -20.93 -15.49
CA LYS A 216 -4.33 -20.70 -16.68
C LYS A 216 -5.29 -19.54 -16.43
N HIS A 217 -5.19 -18.53 -17.28
CA HIS A 217 -6.20 -17.49 -17.38
C HIS A 217 -7.37 -17.98 -18.26
N VAL A 218 -8.58 -17.95 -17.71
CA VAL A 218 -9.76 -18.56 -18.37
C VAL A 218 -10.72 -17.48 -18.88
N LEU A 219 -11.01 -16.47 -18.05
CA LEU A 219 -11.97 -15.43 -18.37
C LEU A 219 -11.43 -14.05 -18.01
N SER A 220 -11.23 -13.21 -19.02
CA SER A 220 -10.94 -11.78 -18.84
C SER A 220 -12.10 -11.07 -18.14
N LEU A 221 -11.76 -10.04 -17.36
CA LEU A 221 -12.70 -9.22 -16.61
C LEU A 221 -13.80 -8.67 -17.54
N THR A 222 -15.04 -9.09 -17.29
CA THR A 222 -16.19 -8.73 -18.09
C THR A 222 -17.40 -8.37 -17.22
N GLY A 223 -18.21 -7.41 -17.68
CA GLY A 223 -19.50 -7.10 -17.04
C GLY A 223 -20.58 -8.14 -17.31
N LYS A 224 -20.32 -9.11 -18.20
CA LYS A 224 -21.27 -10.20 -18.51
C LYS A 224 -21.12 -11.34 -17.50
N VAL A 225 -21.71 -11.18 -16.31
CA VAL A 225 -21.48 -12.12 -15.22
C VAL A 225 -21.93 -13.56 -15.53
N ALA A 226 -22.94 -13.74 -16.40
CA ALA A 226 -23.34 -15.08 -16.86
C ALA A 226 -22.18 -15.87 -17.50
N ARG A 227 -21.19 -15.19 -18.11
CA ARG A 227 -19.99 -15.85 -18.66
C ARG A 227 -19.10 -16.45 -17.57
N PHE A 228 -19.03 -15.83 -16.40
CA PHE A 228 -18.29 -16.37 -15.26
C PHE A 228 -18.84 -17.73 -14.87
N THR A 229 -20.16 -17.82 -14.64
CA THR A 229 -20.83 -19.08 -14.29
C THR A 229 -20.67 -20.13 -15.40
N GLU A 230 -20.72 -19.72 -16.66
CA GLU A 230 -20.51 -20.62 -17.80
C GLU A 230 -19.09 -21.21 -17.82
N GLU A 231 -18.06 -20.37 -17.66
CA GLU A 231 -16.67 -20.81 -17.68
C GLU A 231 -16.32 -21.66 -16.46
N VAL A 232 -16.79 -21.32 -15.26
CA VAL A 232 -16.60 -22.12 -14.03
C VAL A 232 -17.20 -23.53 -14.18
N LYS A 233 -18.36 -23.66 -14.85
CA LYS A 233 -18.98 -24.96 -15.13
C LYS A 233 -18.14 -25.87 -16.03
N LYS A 234 -17.28 -25.30 -16.89
CA LYS A 234 -16.39 -26.04 -17.80
C LYS A 234 -15.10 -26.52 -17.12
N GLN A 235 -14.77 -26.01 -15.94
CA GLN A 235 -13.52 -26.36 -15.26
C GLN A 235 -13.56 -27.77 -14.70
N GLN A 236 -12.41 -28.40 -14.58
CA GLN A 236 -12.24 -29.72 -13.94
C GLN A 236 -11.08 -29.61 -12.95
N VAL A 237 -11.03 -30.42 -11.90
CA VAL A 237 -9.81 -30.49 -11.09
C VAL A 237 -8.69 -31.21 -11.84
N SER A 238 -7.47 -30.97 -11.41
CA SER A 238 -6.26 -31.70 -11.77
C SER A 238 -5.73 -32.44 -10.53
N ARG A 239 -4.50 -32.96 -10.57
CA ARG A 239 -3.86 -33.59 -9.41
C ARG A 239 -2.33 -33.56 -9.52
N ASN A 240 -1.68 -33.13 -8.45
CA ASN A 240 -0.23 -33.12 -8.24
C ASN A 240 0.14 -34.01 -7.02
N ARG A 241 1.43 -34.08 -6.71
CA ARG A 241 1.98 -35.05 -5.74
C ARG A 241 2.06 -34.50 -4.32
N ASP A 242 2.66 -33.34 -4.14
CA ASP A 242 2.87 -32.72 -2.85
C ASP A 242 1.73 -31.77 -2.48
N ALA A 243 1.75 -31.29 -1.24
CA ALA A 243 0.66 -30.52 -0.66
C ALA A 243 0.76 -29.00 -0.88
N PRO A 244 1.94 -28.34 -0.92
CA PRO A 244 2.00 -26.94 -1.29
C PRO A 244 1.72 -26.74 -2.77
N GLU A 245 0.96 -25.70 -3.11
CA GLU A 245 0.54 -25.42 -4.49
C GLU A 245 1.24 -24.20 -5.09
N GLY A 246 1.25 -24.11 -6.42
CA GLY A 246 1.90 -23.06 -7.20
C GLY A 246 1.11 -21.75 -7.29
N GLY A 247 0.26 -21.47 -6.31
CA GLY A 247 -0.64 -20.32 -6.30
C GLY A 247 0.04 -18.96 -6.44
N PHE A 248 1.27 -18.81 -5.94
CA PHE A 248 2.01 -17.55 -6.04
C PHE A 248 2.48 -17.21 -7.45
N ASP A 249 2.77 -18.19 -8.30
CA ASP A 249 2.99 -17.93 -9.75
C ASP A 249 1.72 -17.35 -10.38
N ALA A 250 0.57 -17.90 -10.01
CA ALA A 250 -0.71 -17.49 -10.53
C ALA A 250 -1.10 -16.07 -10.08
N ILE A 251 -0.85 -15.72 -8.81
CA ILE A 251 -1.01 -14.35 -8.30
C ILE A 251 -0.12 -13.40 -9.12
N MET A 252 1.17 -13.72 -9.27
CA MET A 252 2.09 -12.87 -10.02
C MET A 252 1.59 -12.61 -11.44
N GLN A 253 1.23 -13.66 -12.17
CA GLN A 253 0.73 -13.53 -13.55
C GLN A 253 -0.60 -12.76 -13.61
N ALA A 254 -1.52 -12.98 -12.67
CA ALA A 254 -2.78 -12.23 -12.61
C ALA A 254 -2.57 -10.72 -12.32
N VAL A 255 -1.53 -10.38 -11.57
CA VAL A 255 -1.17 -9.00 -11.23
C VAL A 255 -0.51 -8.28 -12.41
N VAL A 256 0.46 -8.91 -13.07
CA VAL A 256 1.31 -8.23 -14.09
C VAL A 256 0.75 -8.30 -15.51
N CYS A 257 -0.09 -9.28 -15.84
CA CYS A 257 -0.69 -9.43 -17.17
C CYS A 257 -1.92 -8.53 -17.41
N LYS A 258 -1.80 -7.22 -17.15
CA LYS A 258 -2.91 -6.24 -17.18
C LYS A 258 -3.84 -6.37 -18.38
N ASP A 259 -3.29 -6.41 -19.58
CA ASP A 259 -4.08 -6.40 -20.81
C ASP A 259 -4.88 -7.70 -21.03
N LYS A 260 -4.34 -8.84 -20.59
CA LYS A 260 -5.02 -10.15 -20.71
C LYS A 260 -6.08 -10.31 -19.65
N ILE A 261 -5.77 -9.94 -18.41
CA ILE A 261 -6.71 -10.02 -17.30
C ILE A 261 -7.83 -8.98 -17.46
N GLY A 262 -7.48 -7.78 -17.90
CA GLY A 262 -8.41 -6.69 -18.23
C GLY A 262 -8.71 -5.72 -17.08
N TRP A 263 -7.74 -5.47 -16.19
CA TRP A 263 -7.87 -4.52 -15.08
C TRP A 263 -8.11 -3.10 -15.60
N ARG A 264 -9.16 -2.42 -15.14
CA ARG A 264 -9.46 -1.05 -15.53
C ARG A 264 -8.61 -0.05 -14.74
N PRO A 265 -8.12 1.04 -15.33
CA PRO A 265 -7.34 2.04 -14.58
C PRO A 265 -8.13 2.67 -13.42
N ASP A 266 -9.43 2.91 -13.62
CA ASP A 266 -10.30 3.63 -12.65
C ASP A 266 -11.29 2.70 -11.94
N ALA A 267 -10.79 1.61 -11.34
CA ALA A 267 -11.59 0.65 -10.58
C ALA A 267 -10.84 0.12 -9.36
N SER A 268 -11.57 -0.32 -8.34
CA SER A 268 -10.99 -1.12 -7.26
C SER A 268 -10.70 -2.53 -7.78
N HIS A 269 -9.44 -2.97 -7.68
CA HIS A 269 -9.03 -4.31 -8.13
C HIS A 269 -8.99 -5.27 -6.94
N LEU A 270 -9.81 -6.31 -7.00
CA LEU A 270 -9.88 -7.38 -6.01
C LEU A 270 -9.39 -8.68 -6.66
N LEU A 271 -8.30 -9.22 -6.14
CA LEU A 271 -7.81 -10.55 -6.50
C LEU A 271 -8.19 -11.53 -5.38
N VAL A 272 -9.17 -12.38 -5.64
CA VAL A 272 -9.63 -13.39 -4.67
C VAL A 272 -8.85 -14.67 -4.91
N PHE A 273 -7.98 -15.03 -3.97
CA PHE A 273 -7.18 -16.25 -4.02
C PHE A 273 -7.80 -17.32 -3.12
N THR A 274 -8.19 -18.46 -3.70
CA THR A 274 -8.77 -19.57 -2.95
C THR A 274 -7.91 -20.82 -3.02
N THR A 275 -7.67 -21.43 -1.86
CA THR A 275 -6.96 -22.71 -1.70
C THR A 275 -7.24 -23.29 -0.33
N ASP A 276 -7.15 -24.61 -0.20
CA ASP A 276 -7.20 -25.33 1.06
C ASP A 276 -5.81 -25.75 1.58
N ALA A 277 -4.75 -25.34 0.88
CA ALA A 277 -3.41 -25.85 1.05
C ALA A 277 -2.36 -24.76 1.32
N LYS A 278 -1.13 -25.22 1.58
CA LYS A 278 0.05 -24.34 1.66
C LYS A 278 0.41 -23.85 0.25
N THR A 279 1.32 -22.90 0.14
CA THR A 279 1.82 -22.44 -1.16
C THR A 279 3.33 -22.55 -1.21
N HIS A 280 3.84 -22.86 -2.41
CA HIS A 280 5.26 -22.77 -2.69
C HIS A 280 5.73 -21.31 -2.74
N ILE A 281 6.97 -21.10 -2.29
CA ILE A 281 7.61 -19.79 -2.22
C ILE A 281 8.92 -19.78 -3.02
N ALA A 282 9.46 -18.60 -3.28
CA ALA A 282 10.78 -18.47 -3.89
C ALA A 282 11.82 -19.38 -3.21
N LEU A 283 12.67 -19.99 -4.03
CA LEU A 283 13.68 -21.02 -3.74
C LEU A 283 13.14 -22.46 -3.66
N ASP A 284 11.82 -22.69 -3.54
CA ASP A 284 11.26 -24.04 -3.56
C ASP A 284 11.42 -24.72 -4.94
N GLY A 285 11.43 -23.95 -6.03
CA GLY A 285 11.62 -24.47 -7.39
C GLY A 285 12.93 -25.24 -7.57
N ARG A 286 13.90 -25.04 -6.67
CA ARG A 286 15.17 -25.76 -6.66
C ARG A 286 14.97 -27.28 -6.53
N PHE A 287 13.89 -27.75 -5.89
CA PHE A 287 13.56 -29.18 -5.83
C PHE A 287 13.29 -29.80 -7.22
N ALA A 288 12.80 -28.99 -8.17
CA ALA A 288 12.61 -29.37 -9.56
C ALA A 288 13.76 -28.94 -10.50
N GLY A 289 14.89 -28.46 -9.94
CA GLY A 289 16.01 -27.94 -10.73
C GLY A 289 15.77 -26.54 -11.31
N ILE A 290 14.71 -25.86 -10.90
CA ILE A 290 14.40 -24.49 -11.32
C ILE A 290 15.12 -23.52 -10.36
N VAL A 291 16.10 -22.79 -10.89
CA VAL A 291 16.96 -21.91 -10.09
C VAL A 291 16.97 -20.47 -10.59
N GLN A 292 16.30 -20.19 -11.71
CA GLN A 292 16.19 -18.85 -12.25
C GLN A 292 15.11 -18.09 -11.47
N PRO A 293 15.43 -16.95 -10.82
CA PRO A 293 14.44 -16.18 -10.08
C PRO A 293 13.29 -15.71 -10.97
N ASN A 294 12.12 -15.55 -10.37
CA ASN A 294 10.98 -14.91 -11.03
C ASN A 294 11.35 -13.46 -11.45
N ASP A 295 10.97 -13.06 -12.66
CA ASP A 295 11.32 -11.76 -13.24
C ASP A 295 10.22 -10.70 -13.07
N GLY A 296 9.07 -11.07 -12.50
CA GLY A 296 7.94 -10.17 -12.29
C GLY A 296 7.29 -9.68 -13.59
N GLN A 297 7.43 -10.43 -14.70
CA GLN A 297 6.87 -10.08 -16.01
C GLN A 297 5.70 -11.01 -16.41
N CYS A 298 4.93 -10.56 -17.39
CA CYS A 298 3.82 -11.34 -17.94
C CYS A 298 4.31 -12.38 -18.95
N HIS A 299 3.93 -13.65 -18.75
CA HIS A 299 4.35 -14.81 -19.55
C HIS A 299 3.18 -15.75 -19.87
N LEU A 300 2.04 -15.19 -20.25
CA LEU A 300 0.91 -15.96 -20.76
C LEU A 300 1.04 -16.16 -22.28
N ASP A 301 0.99 -17.39 -22.75
CA ASP A 301 1.00 -17.73 -24.19
C ASP A 301 -0.33 -17.45 -24.90
N SER A 302 -0.46 -17.84 -26.16
CA SER A 302 -1.68 -17.69 -26.96
C SER A 302 -2.88 -18.46 -26.40
N ASP A 303 -2.64 -19.52 -25.63
CA ASP A 303 -3.66 -20.35 -25.00
C ASP A 303 -3.98 -19.89 -23.56
N ASN A 304 -3.44 -18.73 -23.17
CA ASN A 304 -3.58 -18.12 -21.86
C ASN A 304 -3.04 -18.99 -20.71
N VAL A 305 -2.02 -19.80 -21.01
CA VAL A 305 -1.29 -20.61 -20.02
C VAL A 305 0.05 -19.96 -19.70
N TYR A 306 0.48 -20.06 -18.44
CA TYR A 306 1.78 -19.57 -18.00
C TYR A 306 2.92 -20.44 -18.55
N ASN A 307 3.62 -19.93 -19.56
CA ASN A 307 4.60 -20.69 -20.33
C ASN A 307 6.01 -20.74 -19.71
N LYS A 308 6.24 -20.02 -18.60
CA LYS A 308 7.49 -20.07 -17.83
C LYS A 308 7.40 -20.90 -16.55
N SER A 309 6.30 -21.63 -16.33
CA SER A 309 6.07 -22.42 -15.12
C SER A 309 7.22 -23.36 -14.76
N THR A 310 7.85 -23.99 -15.76
CA THR A 310 8.97 -24.93 -15.59
C THR A 310 10.36 -24.29 -15.78
N LEU A 311 10.43 -22.96 -15.93
CA LEU A 311 11.68 -22.22 -16.21
C LEU A 311 12.02 -21.21 -15.12
N LEU A 312 11.03 -20.49 -14.60
CA LEU A 312 11.21 -19.48 -13.55
C LEU A 312 10.72 -20.04 -12.22
N ASP A 313 11.44 -19.71 -11.15
CA ASP A 313 11.09 -20.06 -9.78
C ASP A 313 9.82 -19.32 -9.33
N TYR A 314 9.24 -19.76 -8.23
CA TYR A 314 8.11 -19.07 -7.59
C TYR A 314 8.53 -17.65 -7.17
N PRO A 315 7.62 -16.67 -7.16
CA PRO A 315 7.96 -15.31 -6.77
C PRO A 315 8.17 -15.21 -5.25
N SER A 316 9.02 -14.25 -4.86
CA SER A 316 9.20 -13.92 -3.44
C SER A 316 8.05 -13.03 -2.93
N LEU A 317 7.80 -13.02 -1.62
CA LEU A 317 6.82 -12.14 -1.01
C LEU A 317 7.10 -10.66 -1.32
N ALA A 318 8.38 -10.26 -1.33
CA ALA A 318 8.78 -8.89 -1.64
C ALA A 318 8.44 -8.50 -3.09
N LEU A 319 8.71 -9.39 -4.06
CA LEU A 319 8.37 -9.14 -5.46
C LEU A 319 6.85 -9.11 -5.68
N LEU A 320 6.10 -9.98 -4.99
CA LEU A 320 4.64 -9.94 -4.98
C LEU A 320 4.13 -8.60 -4.44
N THR A 321 4.65 -8.13 -3.30
CA THR A 321 4.28 -6.84 -2.71
C THR A 321 4.57 -5.68 -3.66
N GLU A 322 5.75 -5.65 -4.27
CA GLU A 322 6.14 -4.64 -5.27
C GLU A 322 5.13 -4.61 -6.42
N LYS A 323 4.87 -5.76 -7.06
CA LYS A 323 3.97 -5.82 -8.22
C LYS A 323 2.52 -5.56 -7.85
N MET A 324 2.05 -5.95 -6.65
CA MET A 324 0.69 -5.62 -6.23
C MET A 324 0.51 -4.12 -5.98
N SER A 325 1.48 -3.44 -5.36
CA SER A 325 1.45 -1.98 -5.16
C SER A 325 1.52 -1.25 -6.51
N GLU A 326 2.48 -1.59 -7.38
CA GLU A 326 2.63 -1.00 -8.73
C GLU A 326 1.35 -1.12 -9.57
N ASN A 327 0.58 -2.18 -9.37
CA ASN A 327 -0.61 -2.50 -10.16
C ASN A 327 -1.92 -2.26 -9.41
N ASN A 328 -1.88 -1.68 -8.20
CA ASN A 328 -3.03 -1.33 -7.36
C ASN A 328 -4.00 -2.51 -7.08
N ILE A 329 -3.45 -3.71 -6.86
CA ILE A 329 -4.22 -4.94 -6.64
C ILE A 329 -4.41 -5.20 -5.13
N ASN A 330 -5.66 -5.37 -4.70
CA ASN A 330 -5.98 -5.81 -3.35
C ASN A 330 -6.18 -7.33 -3.34
N LEU A 331 -5.24 -8.05 -2.72
CA LEU A 331 -5.29 -9.50 -2.62
C LEU A 331 -6.07 -9.96 -1.38
N ILE A 332 -6.99 -10.88 -1.60
CA ILE A 332 -7.85 -11.51 -0.58
C ILE A 332 -7.50 -12.99 -0.54
N PHE A 333 -6.89 -13.44 0.56
CA PHE A 333 -6.68 -14.85 0.84
C PHE A 333 -7.96 -15.44 1.43
N ALA A 334 -8.73 -16.18 0.65
CA ALA A 334 -9.86 -16.95 1.13
C ALA A 334 -9.44 -18.42 1.25
N VAL A 335 -9.05 -18.83 2.45
CA VAL A 335 -8.36 -20.11 2.68
C VAL A 335 -9.01 -20.93 3.78
N THR A 336 -8.91 -22.26 3.71
CA THR A 336 -9.55 -23.14 4.70
C THR A 336 -8.87 -23.07 6.08
N ASP A 337 -9.60 -23.49 7.12
CA ASP A 337 -9.23 -23.31 8.53
C ASP A 337 -7.79 -23.73 8.87
N TYR A 338 -7.35 -24.86 8.31
CA TYR A 338 -6.04 -25.45 8.60
C TYR A 338 -4.88 -24.51 8.25
N VAL A 339 -5.02 -23.70 7.19
CA VAL A 339 -3.95 -22.81 6.69
C VAL A 339 -4.17 -21.33 7.02
N VAL A 340 -5.31 -20.96 7.63
CA VAL A 340 -5.58 -19.57 8.05
C VAL A 340 -4.41 -18.94 8.85
N PRO A 341 -3.78 -19.61 9.84
CA PRO A 341 -2.65 -19.03 10.56
C PRO A 341 -1.48 -18.69 9.64
N LEU A 342 -1.17 -19.55 8.67
CA LEU A 342 -0.07 -19.33 7.72
C LEU A 342 -0.31 -18.10 6.85
N TYR A 343 -1.49 -17.99 6.23
CA TYR A 343 -1.80 -16.85 5.37
C TYR A 343 -1.97 -15.54 6.16
N LYS A 344 -2.30 -15.60 7.45
CA LYS A 344 -2.25 -14.42 8.33
C LYS A 344 -0.82 -13.92 8.54
N GLU A 345 0.17 -14.81 8.65
CA GLU A 345 1.58 -14.40 8.71
C GLU A 345 2.02 -13.78 7.38
N TYR A 346 1.67 -14.36 6.23
CA TYR A 346 1.94 -13.72 4.93
C TYR A 346 1.26 -12.37 4.79
N SER A 347 0.02 -12.24 5.26
CA SER A 347 -0.73 -10.99 5.19
C SER A 347 -0.09 -9.86 6.00
N GLN A 348 0.65 -10.16 7.07
CA GLN A 348 1.45 -9.16 7.80
C GLN A 348 2.63 -8.63 6.99
N LEU A 349 3.16 -9.43 6.05
CA LEU A 349 4.31 -9.10 5.21
C LEU A 349 3.91 -8.46 3.88
N ILE A 350 2.64 -8.57 3.49
CA ILE A 350 2.08 -8.00 2.26
C ILE A 350 1.00 -6.98 2.64
N PRO A 351 1.35 -5.68 2.71
CA PRO A 351 0.41 -4.61 3.03
C PRO A 351 -0.82 -4.61 2.12
N GLY A 352 -1.98 -4.27 2.68
CA GLY A 352 -3.25 -4.19 1.94
C GLY A 352 -3.97 -5.53 1.75
N THR A 353 -3.33 -6.66 2.07
CA THR A 353 -3.99 -7.97 1.97
C THR A 353 -5.00 -8.22 3.09
N THR A 354 -5.95 -9.11 2.81
CA THR A 354 -6.92 -9.58 3.80
C THR A 354 -6.99 -11.09 3.79
N VAL A 355 -7.32 -11.68 4.95
CA VAL A 355 -7.49 -13.14 5.10
C VAL A 355 -8.90 -13.43 5.58
N GLY A 356 -9.62 -14.24 4.82
CA GLY A 356 -10.93 -14.79 5.12
C GLY A 356 -10.83 -16.30 5.33
N LYS A 357 -11.53 -16.82 6.35
CA LYS A 357 -11.65 -18.27 6.55
C LYS A 357 -12.72 -18.81 5.60
N LEU A 358 -12.29 -19.55 4.59
CA LEU A 358 -13.15 -20.31 3.70
C LEU A 358 -13.69 -21.53 4.45
N SER A 359 -15.00 -21.78 4.35
CA SER A 359 -15.57 -23.07 4.77
C SER A 359 -14.99 -24.18 3.90
N GLY A 360 -14.96 -25.42 4.42
CA GLY A 360 -14.38 -26.55 3.67
C GLY A 360 -15.12 -26.91 2.38
N ASP A 361 -16.28 -26.30 2.12
CA ASP A 361 -17.04 -26.43 0.88
C ASP A 361 -17.10 -25.11 0.09
N SER A 362 -16.36 -24.07 0.49
CA SER A 362 -16.44 -22.71 -0.07
C SER A 362 -17.81 -22.01 0.01
N GLY A 363 -18.75 -22.52 0.81
CA GLY A 363 -20.10 -21.98 0.97
C GLY A 363 -20.17 -20.51 1.40
N ASN A 364 -19.19 -20.01 2.14
CA ASN A 364 -19.17 -18.63 2.67
C ASN A 364 -18.32 -17.64 1.85
N VAL A 365 -17.87 -18.01 0.64
CA VAL A 365 -16.94 -17.18 -0.14
C VAL A 365 -17.52 -15.79 -0.49
N ILE A 366 -18.83 -15.70 -0.68
CA ILE A 366 -19.52 -14.43 -0.99
C ILE A 366 -19.40 -13.46 0.17
N GLU A 367 -19.73 -13.91 1.37
CA GLU A 367 -19.66 -13.14 2.61
C GLU A 367 -18.22 -12.68 2.90
N LEU A 368 -17.23 -13.54 2.60
CA LEU A 368 -15.81 -13.20 2.73
C LEU A 368 -15.40 -12.06 1.79
N ILE A 369 -15.84 -12.11 0.53
CA ILE A 369 -15.54 -11.07 -0.46
C ILE A 369 -16.20 -9.75 -0.05
N GLU A 370 -17.46 -9.77 0.39
CA GLU A 370 -18.15 -8.57 0.89
C GLU A 370 -17.46 -7.98 2.10
N ALA A 371 -17.10 -8.81 3.09
CA ALA A 371 -16.41 -8.36 4.29
C ALA A 371 -15.02 -7.81 3.98
N ALA A 372 -14.28 -8.45 3.08
CA ALA A 372 -12.97 -7.98 2.61
C ALA A 372 -13.09 -6.65 1.87
N TYR A 373 -14.06 -6.53 0.95
CA TYR A 373 -14.32 -5.28 0.23
C TYR A 373 -14.71 -4.15 1.19
N ALA A 374 -15.63 -4.40 2.11
CA ALA A 374 -16.02 -3.43 3.14
C ALA A 374 -14.81 -3.00 4.00
N LYS A 375 -13.95 -3.95 4.37
CA LYS A 375 -12.72 -3.67 5.13
C LYS A 375 -11.74 -2.82 4.34
N ILE A 376 -11.50 -3.12 3.07
CA ILE A 376 -10.65 -2.32 2.17
C ILE A 376 -11.20 -0.89 2.07
N ARG A 377 -12.51 -0.76 1.83
CA ARG A 377 -13.21 0.53 1.73
C ARG A 377 -13.30 1.30 3.05
N SER A 378 -13.08 0.64 4.18
CA SER A 378 -13.10 1.27 5.51
C SER A 378 -11.78 1.93 5.90
N ARG A 379 -10.73 1.81 5.07
CA ARG A 379 -9.41 2.36 5.32
C ARG A 379 -9.01 3.30 4.20
N VAL A 380 -8.38 4.42 4.57
CA VAL A 380 -7.62 5.28 3.67
C VAL A 380 -6.21 5.31 4.21
N GLU A 381 -5.22 5.11 3.36
CA GLU A 381 -3.81 5.21 3.70
C GLU A 381 -3.06 5.92 2.59
N LEU A 382 -2.22 6.88 2.95
CA LEU A 382 -1.38 7.59 2.01
C LEU A 382 -0.07 6.82 1.79
N GLU A 383 0.15 6.41 0.55
CA GLU A 383 1.42 5.89 0.06
C GLU A 383 2.21 7.01 -0.63
N LEU A 384 3.53 6.94 -0.49
CA LEU A 384 4.45 7.92 -1.04
C LEU A 384 5.25 7.30 -2.18
N LEU A 385 5.14 7.89 -3.36
CA LEU A 385 5.80 7.42 -4.56
C LEU A 385 6.80 8.48 -5.05
N GLY A 386 8.04 8.07 -5.30
CA GLY A 386 9.06 8.92 -5.91
C GLY A 386 9.47 10.15 -5.07
N VAL A 387 9.45 10.04 -3.75
CA VAL A 387 9.89 11.13 -2.86
C VAL A 387 11.43 11.23 -2.89
N PRO A 388 12.01 12.40 -3.24
CA PRO A 388 13.46 12.62 -3.19
C PRO A 388 14.02 12.45 -1.77
N GLU A 389 15.27 11.98 -1.65
CA GLU A 389 15.93 11.73 -0.36
C GLU A 389 16.11 13.01 0.47
N GLU A 390 16.15 14.17 -0.18
CA GLU A 390 16.34 15.47 0.46
C GLU A 390 15.06 15.99 1.14
N LEU A 391 13.90 15.37 0.88
CA LEU A 391 12.62 15.79 1.46
C LEU A 391 12.27 14.96 2.70
N ASN A 392 11.88 15.66 3.77
CA ASN A 392 11.29 15.05 4.94
C ASN A 392 9.79 15.39 5.00
N LEU A 393 8.95 14.37 5.07
CA LEU A 393 7.49 14.50 5.08
C LEU A 393 6.93 14.06 6.43
N SER A 394 6.07 14.89 7.01
CA SER A 394 5.34 14.60 8.25
C SER A 394 3.84 14.70 8.00
N PHE A 395 3.08 13.75 8.54
CA PHE A 395 1.63 13.65 8.34
C PHE A 395 0.89 13.83 9.65
N ASN A 396 -0.25 14.50 9.57
CA ASN A 396 -1.26 14.49 10.62
C ASN A 396 -2.57 14.10 9.95
N ALA A 397 -3.30 13.13 10.50
CA ALA A 397 -4.57 12.67 9.95
C ALA A 397 -5.74 13.24 10.74
N THR A 398 -6.78 13.69 10.03
CA THR A 398 -8.08 14.07 10.60
C THR A 398 -9.12 13.05 10.14
N CYS A 399 -9.42 12.09 11.01
CA CYS A 399 -10.38 11.02 10.72
C CYS A 399 -11.82 11.40 11.19
N LEU A 400 -12.72 10.41 11.31
CA LEU A 400 -14.16 10.63 11.58
C LEU A 400 -14.50 11.47 12.81
N ASN A 401 -13.63 11.44 13.83
CA ASN A 401 -13.89 12.16 15.08
C ASN A 401 -13.55 13.66 14.99
N GLY A 402 -13.00 14.11 13.84
CA GLY A 402 -12.50 15.48 13.67
C GLY A 402 -11.24 15.81 14.47
N GLU A 403 -10.71 14.84 15.23
CA GLU A 403 -9.46 14.97 15.97
C GLU A 403 -8.26 14.82 15.04
N VAL A 404 -7.29 15.73 15.20
CA VAL A 404 -6.01 15.68 14.49
C VAL A 404 -5.09 14.71 15.22
N ILE A 405 -4.69 13.64 14.54
CA ILE A 405 -3.79 12.60 15.06
C ILE A 405 -2.40 12.84 14.47
N PRO A 406 -1.42 13.32 15.27
CA PRO A 406 -0.08 13.61 14.79
C PRO A 406 0.68 12.35 14.40
N GLY A 407 1.48 12.43 13.33
CA GLY A 407 2.33 11.33 12.85
C GLY A 407 1.57 10.20 12.14
N LEU A 408 0.25 10.30 11.99
CA LEU A 408 -0.58 9.29 11.34
C LEU A 408 -0.89 9.71 9.89
N LYS A 409 -0.82 8.74 8.96
CA LYS A 409 -1.10 8.92 7.52
C LYS A 409 -2.22 8.01 7.01
N SER A 410 -3.02 7.48 7.93
CA SER A 410 -4.09 6.54 7.63
C SER A 410 -5.29 6.74 8.54
N CYS A 411 -6.49 6.58 8.00
CA CYS A 411 -7.74 6.53 8.75
C CYS A 411 -8.40 5.16 8.56
N SER A 412 -9.06 4.65 9.61
CA SER A 412 -9.76 3.35 9.60
C SER A 412 -11.17 3.50 10.17
N GLY A 413 -12.03 2.53 9.90
CA GLY A 413 -13.43 2.54 10.36
C GLY A 413 -14.33 3.45 9.53
N LEU A 414 -13.88 3.84 8.33
CA LEU A 414 -14.64 4.67 7.40
C LEU A 414 -15.82 3.89 6.81
N LYS A 415 -16.86 4.63 6.45
CA LYS A 415 -17.99 4.17 5.65
C LYS A 415 -17.92 4.82 4.27
N ILE A 416 -18.66 4.23 3.34
CA ILE A 416 -18.82 4.81 2.01
C ILE A 416 -19.48 6.20 2.18
N GLY A 417 -18.93 7.21 1.48
CA GLY A 417 -19.33 8.61 1.59
C GLY A 417 -18.47 9.44 2.54
N ASP A 418 -17.78 8.82 3.50
CA ASP A 418 -16.94 9.53 4.47
C ASP A 418 -15.76 10.22 3.79
N THR A 419 -15.37 11.37 4.33
CA THR A 419 -14.23 12.18 3.89
C THR A 419 -13.27 12.40 5.06
N VAL A 420 -11.97 12.27 4.80
CA VAL A 420 -10.88 12.48 5.76
C VAL A 420 -9.82 13.40 5.18
N CYS A 421 -9.01 14.05 6.03
CA CYS A 421 -8.03 15.06 5.61
C CYS A 421 -6.65 14.87 6.25
#